data_AF-A0A1I3QU88-F1
#
_entry.id   AF-A0A1I3QU88-F1
#
_cell.length_a   1.000
_cell.length_b   1.000
_cell.length_c   1.000
_cell.angle_alpha   90.00
_cell.angle_beta   90.00
_cell.angle_gamma   90.00
#
_symmetry.space_group_name_H-M   'P 1'
#
loop_
_entity.id
_entity.type
_entity.pdbx_description
1 polymer ?
#
loop_
_entity_poly.entity_id
_entity_poly.type
_entity_poly.pdbx_seq_one_letter_code
_entity_poly.pdbx_strand_id
1 'polypeptide(L)'
;MKKITLTLIASIAILFVSCDESDDAVTSKKVDPAARISPPAWIVGNWKVSGASIKGINFSKDDMCQVLVNDGNLCYKEKITIYNNAFLKNIVKETTTAANYDIEIILNDEIVEYHFEMIDSLNVNWNVLDKEDPNIIKNVYRMSRPK
;
A
#
# COMPACT_ATOMS: atom_id res chain seq x y z
N MET A 1 28.98 -60.89 21.79
CA MET A 1 27.58 -61.13 21.36
C MET A 1 26.98 -59.78 20.97
N LYS A 2 26.75 -59.56 19.68
CA LYS A 2 26.20 -58.30 19.13
C LYS A 2 24.67 -58.44 19.09
N LYS A 3 23.94 -57.43 19.58
CA LYS A 3 22.49 -57.32 19.36
C LYS A 3 22.21 -55.91 18.86
N ILE A 4 21.91 -55.84 17.57
CA ILE A 4 21.38 -54.66 16.87
C ILE A 4 19.87 -54.87 16.86
N THR A 5 19.11 -53.92 17.40
CA THR A 5 17.66 -53.86 17.20
C THR A 5 17.34 -52.51 16.57
N LEU A 6 17.05 -52.59 15.28
CA LEU A 6 16.52 -51.57 14.40
C LEU A 6 15.02 -51.44 14.68
N THR A 7 14.52 -50.25 15.00
CA THR A 7 13.07 -50.00 15.09
C THR A 7 12.74 -48.80 14.20
N LEU A 8 12.17 -49.13 13.05
CA LEU A 8 11.58 -48.26 12.06
C LEU A 8 10.16 -47.92 12.52
N ILE A 9 9.84 -46.65 12.73
CA ILE A 9 8.46 -46.19 12.94
C ILE A 9 8.15 -45.17 11.85
N ALA A 10 7.35 -45.63 10.88
CA ALA A 10 6.71 -44.83 9.86
C ALA A 10 5.63 -43.95 10.49
N SER A 11 5.66 -42.65 10.23
CA SER A 11 4.60 -41.72 10.62
C SER A 11 3.82 -41.33 9.36
N ILE A 12 2.60 -41.84 9.26
CA ILE A 12 1.62 -41.56 8.21
C ILE A 12 0.84 -40.28 8.54
N ALA A 13 0.64 -39.50 7.47
CA ALA A 13 -0.20 -38.33 7.23
C ALA A 13 -1.29 -37.92 8.22
N ILE A 14 -1.44 -36.60 8.39
CA ILE A 14 -2.75 -35.92 8.40
C ILE A 14 -2.61 -34.56 7.68
N LEU A 15 -3.17 -34.46 6.48
CA LEU A 15 -3.48 -33.19 5.82
C LEU A 15 -4.95 -32.87 6.08
N PHE A 16 -5.22 -31.86 6.90
CA PHE A 16 -6.46 -31.08 6.92
C PHE A 16 -6.08 -29.65 7.31
N VAL A 17 -6.55 -28.62 6.60
CA VAL A 17 -7.61 -27.65 7.01
C VAL A 17 -7.40 -26.44 6.07
N SER A 18 -8.36 -25.69 5.52
CA SER A 18 -9.79 -25.83 5.23
C SER A 18 -10.07 -24.93 4.01
N CYS A 19 -11.07 -25.28 3.20
CA CYS A 19 -11.85 -24.26 2.50
C CYS A 19 -12.78 -23.62 3.53
N ASP A 20 -12.89 -22.31 3.53
CA ASP A 20 -14.13 -21.66 3.94
C ASP A 20 -14.42 -20.56 2.93
N GLU A 21 -15.39 -20.86 2.08
CA GLU A 21 -16.14 -19.88 1.30
C GLU A 21 -17.29 -19.45 2.21
N SER A 22 -17.17 -18.27 2.82
CA SER A 22 -18.26 -17.66 3.57
C SER A 22 -18.65 -16.35 2.89
N ASP A 23 -19.66 -16.43 2.04
CA ASP A 23 -20.56 -15.32 1.72
C ASP A 23 -21.38 -15.06 2.99
N ASP A 24 -21.12 -13.97 3.70
CA ASP A 24 -22.06 -13.50 4.72
C ASP A 24 -21.96 -11.99 5.01
N ALA A 25 -23.15 -11.39 4.94
CA ALA A 25 -23.60 -10.15 5.55
C ALA A 25 -22.74 -8.88 5.37
N VAL A 26 -23.32 -7.89 4.68
CA VAL A 26 -22.95 -6.48 4.80
C VAL A 26 -23.32 -6.00 6.21
N THR A 27 -22.52 -6.38 7.20
CA THR A 27 -22.48 -5.69 8.48
C THR A 27 -22.00 -4.28 8.20
N SER A 28 -22.81 -3.29 8.56
CA SER A 28 -22.44 -1.88 8.58
C SER A 28 -21.06 -1.74 9.21
N LYS A 29 -20.05 -1.53 8.37
CA LYS A 29 -18.66 -1.44 8.79
C LYS A 29 -18.58 -0.32 9.82
N LYS A 30 -18.23 -0.67 11.05
CA LYS A 30 -17.72 0.28 12.03
C LYS A 30 -16.68 1.14 11.29
N VAL A 31 -16.84 2.46 11.38
CA VAL A 31 -15.78 3.41 11.00
C VAL A 31 -14.54 2.95 11.75
N ASP A 32 -13.55 2.44 11.02
CA ASP A 32 -12.29 1.98 11.60
C ASP A 32 -11.61 3.22 12.21
N PRO A 33 -11.37 3.25 13.53
CA PRO A 33 -10.97 4.47 14.22
C PRO A 33 -9.57 5.00 13.86
N ALA A 34 -8.87 4.45 12.86
CA ALA A 34 -7.73 5.16 12.31
C ALA A 34 -7.37 4.73 10.88
N ALA A 35 -8.06 5.24 9.86
CA ALA A 35 -7.50 5.34 8.52
C ALA A 35 -6.16 6.11 8.63
N ARG A 36 -5.04 5.38 8.65
CA ARG A 36 -3.69 5.91 8.83
C ARG A 36 -2.85 5.45 7.66
N ILE A 37 -1.99 6.35 7.21
CA ILE A 37 -0.99 6.09 6.19
C ILE A 37 0.29 5.73 6.93
N SER A 38 1.04 4.75 6.45
CA SER A 38 2.27 4.27 7.07
C SER A 38 3.26 3.81 5.98
N PRO A 39 3.88 4.74 5.23
CA PRO A 39 4.75 4.40 4.12
C PRO A 39 5.99 3.62 4.60
N PRO A 40 6.54 2.68 3.81
CA PRO A 40 7.74 1.95 4.17
C PRO A 40 8.97 2.86 4.25
N ALA A 41 9.92 2.50 5.13
CA ALA A 41 11.08 3.34 5.43
C ALA A 41 11.91 3.73 4.19
N TRP A 42 11.96 2.89 3.16
CA TRP A 42 12.74 3.17 1.94
C TRP A 42 12.15 4.33 1.12
N ILE A 43 10.83 4.53 1.14
CA ILE A 43 10.17 5.59 0.38
C ILE A 43 10.04 6.90 1.16
N VAL A 44 10.21 6.88 2.49
CA VAL A 44 10.17 8.09 3.34
C VAL A 44 11.20 9.12 2.85
N GLY A 45 10.74 10.33 2.57
CA GLY A 45 11.54 11.42 2.03
C GLY A 45 10.80 12.28 1.00
N ASN A 46 11.52 13.25 0.45
CA ASN A 46 11.04 14.11 -0.62
C ASN A 46 11.47 13.55 -1.97
N TRP A 47 10.54 13.50 -2.92
CA TRP A 47 10.78 13.00 -4.26
C TRP A 47 10.33 14.01 -5.30
N LYS A 48 11.22 14.39 -6.20
CA LYS A 48 10.88 15.17 -7.39
C LYS A 48 10.31 14.23 -8.45
N VAL A 49 9.17 14.60 -9.00
CA VAL A 49 8.52 13.87 -10.09
C VAL A 49 8.73 14.65 -11.38
N SER A 50 9.18 13.98 -12.43
CA SER A 50 9.28 14.58 -13.77
C SER A 50 8.12 14.12 -14.65
N GLY A 51 7.56 15.03 -15.44
CA GLY A 51 6.51 14.71 -16.43
C GLY A 51 5.10 14.54 -15.87
N ALA A 52 4.90 14.71 -14.56
CA ALA A 52 3.58 14.75 -13.93
C ALA A 52 3.06 16.19 -13.77
N SER A 53 1.76 16.35 -13.49
CA SER A 53 1.12 17.62 -13.15
C SER A 53 1.45 18.13 -11.73
N ILE A 54 2.39 17.47 -11.05
CA ILE A 54 2.87 17.79 -9.70
C ILE A 54 4.41 17.90 -9.73
N LYS A 55 4.97 18.67 -8.80
CA LYS A 55 6.43 18.80 -8.63
C LYS A 55 7.05 17.56 -7.97
N GLY A 56 6.28 16.89 -7.12
CA GLY A 56 6.84 15.85 -6.28
C GLY A 56 5.84 15.17 -5.37
N ILE A 57 6.34 14.20 -4.62
CA ILE A 57 5.63 13.55 -3.53
C ILE A 57 6.55 13.55 -2.30
N ASN A 58 6.02 13.95 -1.15
CA ASN A 58 6.69 13.82 0.14
C ASN A 58 6.01 12.70 0.93
N PHE A 59 6.80 11.72 1.35
CA PHE A 59 6.38 10.70 2.29
C PHE A 59 6.97 11.00 3.65
N SER A 60 6.10 11.14 4.64
CA SER A 60 6.49 11.13 6.05
C SER A 60 6.22 9.75 6.65
N LYS A 61 6.47 9.58 7.95
CA LYS A 61 6.18 8.30 8.63
C LYS A 61 4.69 7.97 8.67
N ASP A 62 3.83 8.98 8.57
CA ASP A 62 2.38 8.80 8.71
C ASP A 62 1.54 9.58 7.70
N ASP A 63 2.15 9.99 6.58
CA ASP A 63 1.49 10.79 5.56
C ASP A 63 2.13 10.63 4.18
N MET A 64 1.34 10.93 3.17
CA MET A 64 1.76 11.11 1.79
C MET A 64 1.21 12.45 1.30
N CYS A 65 2.07 13.31 0.79
CA CYS A 65 1.69 14.63 0.30
C CYS A 65 2.12 14.80 -1.16
N GLN A 66 1.20 15.21 -2.03
CA GLN A 66 1.58 15.70 -3.35
C GLN A 66 2.07 17.15 -3.22
N VAL A 67 3.22 17.44 -3.83
CA VAL A 67 3.76 18.81 -3.95
C VAL A 67 3.29 19.38 -5.28
N LEU A 68 2.43 20.38 -5.22
CA LEU A 68 1.82 21.02 -6.39
C LEU A 68 2.79 21.98 -7.08
N VAL A 69 2.50 22.33 -8.34
CA VAL A 69 3.33 23.24 -9.16
C VAL A 69 3.46 24.65 -8.54
N ASN A 70 2.46 25.09 -7.77
CA ASN A 70 2.47 26.37 -7.06
C ASN A 70 3.10 26.30 -5.65
N ASP A 71 3.84 25.24 -5.33
CA ASP A 71 4.45 25.00 -4.01
C ASP A 71 3.43 24.77 -2.86
N GLY A 72 2.15 24.59 -3.18
CA GLY A 72 1.17 24.05 -2.25
C GLY A 72 1.33 22.54 -2.04
N ASN A 73 0.79 22.01 -0.94
CA ASN A 73 0.79 20.58 -0.65
C ASN A 73 -0.65 20.05 -0.52
N LEU A 74 -0.90 18.86 -1.07
CA LEU A 74 -2.11 18.08 -0.80
C LEU A 74 -1.72 16.85 0.00
N CYS A 75 -1.97 16.88 1.31
CA CYS A 75 -1.61 15.82 2.25
C CYS A 75 -2.82 14.95 2.59
N TYR A 76 -2.65 13.63 2.56
CA TYR A 76 -3.77 12.71 2.75
C TYR A 76 -4.15 12.55 4.22
N LYS A 77 -3.21 12.63 5.16
CA LYS A 77 -3.53 12.60 6.60
C LYS A 77 -4.47 13.72 7.01
N GLU A 78 -4.25 14.93 6.49
CA GLU A 78 -5.12 16.08 6.74
C GLU A 78 -6.51 15.85 6.13
N LYS A 79 -6.59 15.40 4.87
CA LYS A 79 -7.86 15.07 4.21
C LYS A 79 -8.65 14.02 4.99
N ILE A 80 -8.00 12.94 5.41
CA ILE A 80 -8.63 11.88 6.22
C ILE A 80 -9.16 12.47 7.53
N THR A 81 -8.40 13.35 8.18
CA THR A 81 -8.84 14.02 9.42
C THR A 81 -10.08 14.88 9.20
N ILE A 82 -10.10 15.69 8.14
CA ILE A 82 -11.25 16.52 7.76
C ILE A 82 -12.49 15.65 7.53
N TYR A 83 -12.36 14.58 6.75
CA TYR A 83 -13.49 13.72 6.40
C TYR A 83 -14.00 12.94 7.61
N ASN A 84 -13.10 12.45 8.48
CA ASN A 84 -13.49 11.80 9.74
C ASN A 84 -14.27 12.76 10.65
N ASN A 85 -13.83 14.02 10.77
CA ASN A 85 -14.52 15.04 11.56
C ASN A 85 -15.91 15.38 10.98
N ALA A 86 -16.10 15.20 9.67
CA ALA A 86 -17.38 15.34 9.00
C ALA A 86 -18.23 14.06 9.00
N PHE A 87 -17.81 13.01 9.72
CA PHE A 87 -18.46 11.69 9.76
C PHE A 87 -18.60 11.01 8.37
N LEU A 88 -17.70 11.35 7.44
CA LEU A 88 -17.63 10.73 6.12
C LEU A 88 -16.78 9.45 6.17
N LYS A 89 -17.08 8.51 5.28
CA LYS A 89 -16.35 7.24 5.17
C LYS A 89 -14.93 7.49 4.68
N ASN A 90 -13.94 6.97 5.43
CA ASN A 90 -12.54 6.95 5.01
C ASN A 90 -11.92 5.57 5.24
N ILE A 91 -11.20 5.07 4.26
CA ILE A 91 -10.48 3.78 4.34
C ILE A 91 -9.09 3.98 3.74
N VAL A 92 -8.07 3.43 4.39
CA VAL A 92 -6.71 3.33 3.83
C VAL A 92 -6.35 1.85 3.80
N LYS A 93 -5.87 1.36 2.66
CA LYS A 93 -5.28 0.03 2.50
C LYS A 93 -3.89 0.19 1.93
N GLU A 94 -2.92 -0.48 2.54
CA GLU A 94 -1.53 -0.44 2.12
C GLU A 94 -1.02 -1.86 1.90
N THR A 95 -0.37 -2.11 0.76
CA THR A 95 0.38 -3.34 0.51
C THR A 95 1.84 -2.98 0.35
N THR A 96 2.70 -3.56 1.18
CA THR A 96 4.14 -3.27 1.17
C THR A 96 4.94 -4.55 0.99
N THR A 97 5.91 -4.50 0.08
CA THR A 97 6.96 -5.52 -0.07
C THR A 97 8.34 -4.86 0.03
N ALA A 98 9.41 -5.64 -0.17
CA ALA A 98 10.76 -5.10 -0.18
C ALA A 98 11.01 -4.08 -1.30
N ALA A 99 10.26 -4.16 -2.41
CA ALA A 99 10.44 -3.31 -3.58
C ALA A 99 9.18 -2.53 -3.98
N ASN A 100 8.00 -2.90 -3.49
CA ASN A 100 6.74 -2.25 -3.88
C ASN A 100 6.00 -1.65 -2.69
N TYR A 101 5.32 -0.54 -2.94
CA TYR A 101 4.41 0.10 -2.01
C TYR A 101 3.16 0.55 -2.77
N ASP A 102 2.04 -0.10 -2.46
CA ASP A 102 0.73 0.23 -3.00
C ASP A 102 -0.12 0.83 -1.90
N ILE A 103 -0.83 1.91 -2.22
CA ILE A 103 -1.76 2.57 -1.30
C ILE A 103 -3.08 2.88 -2.02
N GLU A 104 -4.18 2.40 -1.45
CA GLU A 104 -5.56 2.73 -1.83
C GLU A 104 -6.18 3.56 -0.70
N ILE A 105 -6.67 4.75 -1.04
CA ILE A 105 -7.33 5.67 -0.12
C ILE A 105 -8.74 5.90 -0.63
N ILE A 106 -9.74 5.53 0.17
CA ILE A 106 -11.14 5.83 -0.09
C ILE A 106 -11.52 7.04 0.76
N LEU A 107 -11.91 8.16 0.13
CA LEU A 107 -12.39 9.38 0.78
C LEU A 107 -13.82 9.67 0.31
N ASN A 108 -14.82 9.42 1.16
CA ASN A 108 -16.24 9.58 0.81
C ASN A 108 -16.60 8.91 -0.53
N ASP A 109 -16.28 7.62 -0.65
CA ASP A 109 -16.47 6.78 -1.84
C ASP A 109 -15.64 7.16 -3.08
N GLU A 110 -14.82 8.21 -3.03
CA GLU A 110 -13.78 8.45 -4.03
C GLU A 110 -12.57 7.57 -3.74
N ILE A 111 -12.13 6.79 -4.74
CA ILE A 111 -10.96 5.92 -4.63
C ILE A 111 -9.76 6.62 -5.26
N VAL A 112 -8.65 6.69 -4.51
CA VAL A 112 -7.36 7.16 -4.98
C VAL A 112 -6.31 6.11 -4.74
N GLU A 113 -5.64 5.69 -5.80
CA GLU A 113 -4.65 4.60 -5.80
C GLU A 113 -3.29 5.09 -6.27
N TYR A 114 -2.23 4.59 -5.63
CA TYR A 114 -0.86 4.79 -6.05
C TYR A 114 -0.07 3.50 -5.95
N HIS A 115 0.80 3.29 -6.94
CA HIS A 115 1.68 2.13 -7.02
C HIS A 115 3.11 2.60 -7.19
N PHE A 116 3.97 2.26 -6.23
CA PHE A 116 5.36 2.67 -6.21
C PHE A 116 6.28 1.46 -6.27
N GLU A 117 7.28 1.53 -7.11
CA GLU A 117 8.32 0.51 -7.27
C GLU A 117 9.70 1.13 -7.00
N MET A 118 10.43 0.57 -6.04
CA MET A 118 11.79 0.94 -5.73
C MET A 118 12.74 0.45 -6.82
N ILE A 119 13.51 1.37 -7.39
CA ILE A 119 14.58 1.05 -8.33
C ILE A 119 15.91 0.99 -7.58
N ASP A 120 16.19 2.04 -6.81
CA ASP A 120 17.32 2.12 -5.88
C ASP A 120 17.00 3.13 -4.76
N SER A 121 17.96 3.42 -3.88
CA SER A 121 17.75 4.35 -2.75
C SER A 121 17.47 5.81 -3.14
N LEU A 122 17.73 6.18 -4.40
CA LEU A 122 17.57 7.52 -4.95
C LEU A 122 16.50 7.61 -6.04
N ASN A 123 15.99 6.47 -6.53
CA ASN A 123 15.05 6.38 -7.65
C ASN A 123 13.87 5.46 -7.34
N VAL A 124 12.67 5.97 -7.60
CA VAL A 124 11.40 5.24 -7.48
C VAL A 124 10.59 5.46 -8.75
N ASN A 125 9.85 4.46 -9.18
CA ASN A 125 8.82 4.60 -10.21
C ASN A 125 7.47 4.78 -9.52
N TRP A 126 6.69 5.75 -9.97
CA TRP A 126 5.25 5.81 -9.74
C TRP A 126 4.54 5.27 -10.98
N ASN A 127 3.95 4.09 -10.84
CA ASN A 127 3.26 3.38 -11.91
C ASN A 127 1.76 3.75 -11.86
N VAL A 128 1.26 4.27 -12.98
CA VAL A 128 -0.18 4.50 -13.17
C VAL A 128 -0.74 3.29 -13.90
N LEU A 129 -1.62 2.55 -13.23
CA LEU A 129 -2.23 1.35 -13.78
C LEU A 129 -3.50 1.67 -14.58
N ASP A 130 -3.89 0.77 -15.47
CA ASP A 130 -5.22 0.80 -16.07
C ASP A 130 -6.29 0.53 -15.00
N LYS A 131 -7.41 1.25 -15.08
CA LYS A 131 -8.56 1.06 -14.18
C LYS A 131 -9.32 -0.22 -14.49
N GLU A 132 -9.30 -0.67 -15.75
CA GLU A 132 -10.03 -1.88 -16.19
C GLU A 132 -9.16 -3.14 -16.04
N ASP A 133 -7.84 -3.01 -16.20
CA ASP A 133 -6.87 -4.10 -16.03
C ASP A 133 -5.62 -3.63 -15.26
N PRO A 134 -5.55 -3.86 -13.93
CA PRO A 134 -4.44 -3.38 -13.12
C PRO A 134 -3.09 -4.05 -13.47
N ASN A 135 -3.07 -5.07 -14.34
CA ASN A 135 -1.82 -5.65 -14.83
C ASN A 135 -1.16 -4.81 -15.95
N ILE A 136 -1.87 -3.80 -16.47
CA ILE A 136 -1.39 -2.91 -17.53
C ILE A 136 -0.93 -1.59 -16.92
N ILE A 137 0.35 -1.24 -17.14
CA ILE A 137 0.89 0.07 -16.77
C ILE A 137 0.61 1.06 -17.91
N LYS A 138 -0.22 2.08 -17.64
CA LYS A 138 -0.52 3.18 -18.57
C LYS A 138 0.57 4.23 -18.64
N ASN A 139 1.21 4.53 -17.51
CA ASN A 139 2.28 5.50 -17.45
C ASN A 139 3.25 5.19 -16.30
N VAL A 140 4.49 5.64 -16.45
CA VAL A 140 5.52 5.54 -15.42
C VAL A 140 6.13 6.92 -15.21
N TYR A 141 5.99 7.46 -14.00
CA TYR A 141 6.69 8.67 -13.61
C TYR A 141 7.92 8.34 -12.79
N ARG A 142 9.09 8.79 -13.25
CA ARG A 142 10.33 8.61 -12.49
C ARG A 142 10.42 9.66 -11.39
N MET A 143 10.59 9.18 -10.18
CA MET A 143 10.78 9.95 -8.96
C MET A 143 12.23 9.88 -8.53
N SER A 144 12.80 11.03 -8.19
CA SER A 144 14.20 11.12 -7.73
C SER A 144 14.32 11.92 -6.45
N ARG A 145 15.21 11.50 -5.55
CA ARG A 145 15.55 12.31 -4.38
C ARG A 145 16.27 13.59 -4.84
N PRO A 146 15.91 14.77 -4.30
CA PRO A 146 16.72 15.97 -4.47
C PRO A 146 18.15 15.69 -3.98
N LYS A 147 19.14 16.10 -4.78
CA LYS A 147 20.52 16.20 -4.33
C LYS A 147 20.68 17.37 -3.38
#